data_AF-A0A1M3K132-F1
#
_entry.id   AF-A0A1M3K132-F1
#
_cell.length_a   1.000
_cell.length_b   1.000
_cell.length_c   1.000
_cell.angle_alpha   90.00
_cell.angle_beta   90.00
_cell.angle_gamma   90.00
#
_symmetry.space_group_name_H-M   'P 1'
#
loop_
_entity.id
_entity.type
_entity.pdbx_description
1 polymer ?
#
loop_
_entity_poly.entity_id
_entity_poly.type
_entity_poly.pdbx_seq_one_letter_code
_entity_poly.pdbx_strand_id
1 'polypeptide(L)' 'MLTLADIKQDQSIRIVAMPELSESVRKHLHAYGLFTGRTIRVLSTRPEMTIQIEETELALEYSVARHILVEVSR' A
#
# COMPACT_ATOMS: atom_id res chain seq x y z
N MET A 1 5.57 6.13 -13.02
CA MET A 1 5.49 5.88 -11.57
C MET A 1 4.67 4.61 -11.37
N LEU A 2 5.02 3.77 -10.40
CA LEU A 2 4.26 2.57 -10.06
C LEU A 2 3.30 2.89 -8.92
N THR A 3 2.14 2.24 -8.96
CA THR A 3 1.17 2.24 -7.87
C THR A 3 1.24 0.92 -7.13
N LEU A 4 0.70 0.88 -5.92
CA LEU A 4 0.58 -0.36 -5.15
C LEU A 4 -0.20 -1.42 -5.94
N ALA A 5 -1.18 -1.03 -6.77
CA ALA A 5 -1.95 -1.94 -7.62
C ALA A 5 -1.12 -2.66 -8.70
N ASP A 6 0.05 -2.12 -9.06
CA ASP A 6 0.94 -2.67 -10.10
C ASP A 6 1.94 -3.71 -9.53
N ILE A 7 1.97 -3.87 -8.20
CA ILE A 7 2.98 -4.67 -7.49
C ILE A 7 2.58 -6.13 -7.46
N LYS A 8 3.57 -7.00 -7.66
CA LYS A 8 3.38 -8.46 -7.59
C LYS A 8 3.45 -8.93 -6.13
N GLN A 9 2.84 -10.07 -5.88
CA GLN A 9 2.97 -10.78 -4.61
C GLN A 9 4.46 -11.01 -4.24
N ASP A 10 4.72 -11.04 -2.94
CA ASP A 10 6.02 -11.25 -2.30
C ASP A 10 7.07 -10.18 -2.58
N GLN A 11 6.65 -9.01 -3.09
CA GLN A 11 7.53 -7.85 -3.23
C GLN A 11 7.53 -6.98 -1.97
N SER A 12 8.72 -6.54 -1.58
CA SER A 12 8.92 -5.45 -0.63
C SER A 12 8.97 -4.12 -1.38
N ILE A 13 8.16 -3.17 -0.93
CA ILE A 13 8.02 -1.87 -1.58
C ILE A 13 8.02 -0.75 -0.56
N ARG A 14 8.40 0.45 -0.98
CA ARG A 14 8.33 1.67 -0.16
C ARG A 14 7.21 2.57 -0.67
N ILE A 15 6.40 3.09 0.25
CA ILE A 15 5.36 4.08 -0.04
C ILE A 15 6.03 5.42 -0.33
N VAL A 16 5.74 5.99 -1.49
CA VAL A 16 6.31 7.26 -1.96
C VAL A 16 5.34 8.42 -1.73
N ALA A 17 4.06 8.24 -2.06
CA ALA A 17 3.05 9.29 -1.90
C ALA A 17 1.62 8.73 -2.03
N MET A 18 0.65 9.51 -1.59
CA MET A 18 -0.79 9.21 -1.69
C MET A 18 -1.57 10.46 -2.14
N PRO A 19 -1.38 10.96 -3.37
CA PRO A 19 -1.86 12.30 -3.75
C PRO A 19 -3.38 12.42 -3.83
N GLU A 20 -4.08 11.37 -4.28
CA GLU A 20 -5.50 11.44 -4.66
C GLU A 20 -6.47 10.81 -3.63
N LEU A 21 -5.96 10.47 -2.44
CA LEU A 21 -6.79 9.95 -1.35
C LEU A 21 -7.39 11.09 -0.52
N SER A 22 -8.70 10.96 -0.23
CA SER A 22 -9.41 11.85 0.69
C SER A 22 -8.75 11.87 2.08
N GLU A 23 -8.94 12.96 2.83
CA GLU A 23 -8.34 13.10 4.16
C GLU A 23 -8.77 11.98 5.11
N SER A 24 -10.04 11.57 5.06
CA SER A 24 -10.57 10.47 5.87
C SER A 24 -9.86 9.14 5.57
N VAL A 25 -9.72 8.79 4.28
CA VAL A 25 -9.02 7.57 3.88
C VAL A 25 -7.56 7.62 4.29
N ARG A 26 -6.89 8.76 4.08
CA ARG A 26 -5.48 8.93 4.47
C ARG A 26 -5.28 8.77 5.98
N LYS A 27 -6.15 9.36 6.81
CA LYS A 27 -6.12 9.18 8.27
C LYS A 27 -6.31 7.72 8.66
N HIS A 28 -7.23 7.02 8.01
CA HIS A 28 -7.46 5.61 8.25
C HIS A 28 -6.21 4.77 7.91
N LEU A 29 -5.61 4.98 6.74
CA LEU A 29 -4.37 4.31 6.33
C LEU A 29 -3.21 4.58 7.31
N HIS A 30 -3.06 5.83 7.76
CA HIS A 30 -2.07 6.20 8.77
C HIS A 30 -2.31 5.49 10.11
N ALA A 31 -3.57 5.31 10.53
CA ALA A 31 -3.90 4.57 11.75
C ALA A 31 -3.49 3.10 11.70
N TYR A 32 -3.43 2.50 10.51
CA TYR A 32 -2.87 1.17 10.26
C TYR A 32 -1.36 1.17 9.99
N GLY A 33 -0.67 2.30 10.16
CA GLY A 33 0.76 2.42 9.95
C GLY A 33 1.18 2.53 8.48
N LEU A 34 0.24 2.81 7.56
CA LEU A 34 0.54 3.06 6.15
C LEU A 34 0.70 4.57 5.88
N PHE A 35 1.95 5.00 5.70
CA PHE A 35 2.30 6.39 5.44
C PHE A 35 3.53 6.50 4.53
N THR A 36 3.76 7.69 3.96
CA THR A 36 4.91 7.94 3.09
C THR A 36 6.24 7.60 3.77
N GLY A 37 7.14 6.93 3.06
CA GLY A 37 8.43 6.45 3.55
C GLY A 37 8.38 5.04 4.14
N ARG A 38 7.19 4.50 4.41
CA ARG A 38 7.02 3.17 4.98
C ARG A 38 7.38 2.07 3.99
N THR A 39 8.13 1.05 4.44
CA THR A 39 8.32 -0.20 3.70
C THR A 39 7.28 -1.22 4.13
N ILE A 40 6.66 -1.89 3.16
CA ILE A 40 5.64 -2.93 3.35
C ILE A 40 5.95 -4.15 2.47
N ARG A 41 5.29 -5.27 2.75
CA ARG A 41 5.34 -6.47 1.89
C ARG A 41 3.97 -6.74 1.29
N VAL A 42 3.90 -7.06 0.00
CA VAL A 42 2.66 -7.52 -0.63
C VAL A 42 2.49 -9.02 -0.39
N LEU A 43 1.45 -9.42 0.33
CA LEU A 43 1.17 -10.81 0.68
C LEU A 43 0.28 -11.51 -0.34
N SER A 44 -0.71 -10.80 -0.87
CA SER A 44 -1.60 -11.30 -1.93
C SER A 44 -2.04 -10.16 -2.82
N THR A 45 -2.36 -10.48 -4.07
CA THR A 45 -2.97 -9.56 -5.02
C THR A 45 -4.38 -10.00 -5.42
N ARG A 46 -4.85 -11.18 -5.01
CA ARG A 46 -6.19 -11.68 -5.37
C ARG A 46 -6.83 -12.45 -4.20
N PRO A 47 -8.16 -12.35 -4.00
CA PRO A 47 -9.12 -11.51 -4.75
C PRO A 47 -8.99 -10.01 -4.45
N GLU A 48 -8.51 -9.66 -3.25
CA GLU A 48 -8.17 -8.30 -2.83
C GLU A 48 -6.65 -8.20 -2.60
N MET A 49 -6.13 -6.98 -2.53
CA MET A 49 -4.72 -6.77 -2.27
C MET A 49 -4.46 -6.79 -0.77
N THR A 50 -3.67 -7.75 -0.30
CA THR A 50 -3.27 -7.84 1.11
C THR A 50 -1.83 -7.41 1.26
N ILE A 51 -1.58 -6.48 2.16
CA ILE A 51 -0.23 -6.00 2.50
C ILE A 51 0.09 -6.25 3.97
N GLN A 52 1.36 -6.45 4.27
CA GLN A 52 1.89 -6.52 5.62
C GLN A 52 2.59 -5.22 5.97
N ILE A 53 2.18 -4.63 7.08
CA ILE A 53 2.72 -3.42 7.69
C ILE A 53 3.18 -3.81 9.09
N GLU A 54 4.49 -3.94 9.32
CA GLU A 54 5.01 -4.52 10.57
C GLU A 54 4.39 -5.91 10.84
N GLU A 55 3.63 -6.06 11.92
CA GLU A 55 2.95 -7.30 12.30
C GLU A 55 1.45 -7.29 11.92
N THR A 56 0.98 -6.24 11.23
CA THR A 56 -0.43 -6.08 10.82
C THR A 56 -0.62 -6.42 9.35
N GLU A 57 -1.64 -7.23 9.05
CA GLU A 57 -2.13 -7.44 7.69
C GLU A 57 -3.30 -6.49 7.40
N LEU A 58 -3.25 -5.82 6.26
CA LEU A 58 -4.30 -4.93 5.79
C LEU A 58 -4.76 -5.36 4.38
N ALA A 59 -6.04 -5.66 4.26
CA ALA A 59 -6.69 -5.84 2.98
C ALA A 59 -7.10 -4.47 2.41
N LEU A 60 -6.80 -4.25 1.14
CA LEU A 60 -7.05 -3.02 0.41
C LEU A 60 -7.80 -3.34 -0.88
N GLU A 61 -8.83 -2.54 -1.13
CA GLU A 61 -9.44 -2.51 -2.44
C GLU A 61 -8.46 -2.00 -3.51
N TYR A 62 -8.55 -2.55 -4.71
CA TYR A 62 -7.85 -2.04 -5.89
C TYR A 62 -8.19 -0.58 -6.21
N SER A 63 -9.36 -0.10 -5.76
CA SER A 63 -9.79 1.30 -5.82
C SER A 63 -8.88 2.22 -5.01
N VAL A 64 -8.39 1.77 -3.86
CA VAL A 64 -7.47 2.53 -3.01
C VAL A 64 -6.03 2.32 -3.45
N ALA A 65 -5.63 1.08 -3.75
CA ALA A 65 -4.26 0.72 -4.11
C ALA A 65 -3.70 1.49 -5.32
N ARG A 66 -4.55 1.80 -6.32
CA ARG A 66 -4.14 2.57 -7.51
C ARG A 66 -3.74 4.02 -7.21
N HIS A 67 -4.10 4.57 -6.05
CA HIS A 67 -3.78 5.94 -5.65
C HIS A 67 -2.57 6.02 -4.69
N ILE A 68 -1.96 4.87 -4.38
CA ILE A 68 -0.79 4.77 -3.51
C ILE A 68 0.44 4.59 -4.41
N LEU A 69 1.29 5.61 -4.48
CA LEU A 69 2.52 5.60 -5.26
C LEU A 69 3.63 4.89 -4.50
N VAL A 70 4.38 4.04 -5.19
CA VAL A 70 5.38 3.17 -4.58
C VAL A 70 6.65 3.04 -5.42
N GLU A 71 7.70 2.55 -4.78
CA GLU A 71 8.91 2.05 -5.44
C GLU A 71 9.25 0.65 -4.92
N VAL A 72 9.82 -0.19 -5.78
CA VAL A 72 10.30 -1.52 -5.39
C VAL A 72 11.59 -1.35 -4.60
N SER A 73 11.60 -1.84 -3.36
CA SER A 73 12.80 -1.89 -2.54
C SER A 73 13.70 -3.01 -3.06
N ARG A 74 14.98 -2.70 -3.32
CA ARG A 74 15.98 -3.68 -3.72
C ARG A 74 16.49 -4.49 -2.54
#